data_AF-V4JGT2-F1
#
_entry.id   AF-V4JGT2-F1
#
_cell.length_a   1.000
_cell.length_b   1.000
_cell.length_c   1.000
_cell.angle_alpha   90.00
_cell.angle_beta   90.00
_cell.angle_gamma   90.00
#
_symmetry.space_group_name_H-M   'P 1'
#
loop_
_entity.id
_entity.type
_entity.pdbx_description
1 polymer ?
#
loop_
_entity_poly.entity_id
_entity_poly.type
_entity_poly.pdbx_seq_one_letter_code
_entity_poly.pdbx_strand_id
1 'polypeptide(L)'
;MKYLNYLLAMLLITHSDVFATEISASKFEVDPKEVKHLALNYPTQAVEYYKKNSAKLLQLNSAEALSIYSSLLAAASKVQDIELIEELAQHLSDERLVPYSQPYTFTVVNVIGVAYRLIGQLDDAIKTYKCALKHSQNNVEKMTAKVNLAIAYRMDNQPAISFQILQSVDEAILNGRRKAGLLVVKGNTAIVLGDSKSAVEYFIAARQYYLMDNHHRNATRVTVNLLGAALIERKVALYENYREKLRATSDTYLPESDKHYLKWLDLMSQSVKSNVISEQVANYTNRHVDLLLKGGYENPVRMILKSLNAEFLIPQEPTKRPLNKKLRANLAKRWCQDL
;
A
#
# COMPACT_ATOMS: atom_id res chain seq x y z
N MET A 1 48.57 -41.62 -5.80
CA MET A 1 49.96 -41.90 -5.38
C MET A 1 50.62 -40.57 -5.05
N LYS A 2 50.62 -40.21 -3.76
CA LYS A 2 51.80 -40.20 -2.88
C LYS A 2 52.77 -39.06 -3.22
N TYR A 3 52.56 -37.92 -2.56
CA TYR A 3 53.63 -36.94 -2.28
C TYR A 3 54.49 -37.50 -1.15
N LEU A 4 55.82 -37.44 -1.33
CA LEU A 4 56.82 -37.86 -0.36
C LEU A 4 57.52 -36.61 0.21
N ASN A 5 57.73 -36.67 1.53
CA ASN A 5 58.30 -35.70 2.45
C ASN A 5 59.73 -35.22 2.16
N TYR A 6 60.10 -34.13 2.86
CA TYR A 6 61.30 -33.87 3.70
C TYR A 6 61.79 -32.40 3.49
N LEU A 7 62.32 -31.62 4.44
CA LEU A 7 62.36 -31.58 5.91
C LEU A 7 63.08 -30.26 6.33
N LEU A 8 62.57 -29.63 7.41
CA LEU A 8 63.17 -28.75 8.45
C LEU A 8 64.58 -28.12 8.33
N ALA A 9 64.69 -26.82 8.68
CA ALA A 9 65.55 -26.24 9.77
C ALA A 9 65.45 -24.68 9.75
N MET A 10 64.80 -24.03 10.73
CA MET A 10 65.32 -23.44 11.99
C MET A 10 66.21 -22.19 11.83
N LEU A 11 65.68 -21.01 12.21
CA LEU A 11 66.38 -20.09 13.11
C LEU A 11 65.44 -19.04 13.73
N LEU A 12 65.51 -18.98 15.06
CA LEU A 12 64.84 -18.06 15.98
C LEU A 12 65.44 -16.66 15.88
N ILE A 13 64.58 -15.64 15.85
CA ILE A 13 64.84 -14.34 16.49
C ILE A 13 63.57 -13.94 17.23
N THR A 14 63.66 -13.88 18.56
CA THR A 14 62.71 -13.18 19.43
C THR A 14 63.13 -11.72 19.49
N HIS A 15 62.17 -10.78 19.43
CA HIS A 15 61.98 -9.73 20.44
C HIS A 15 60.85 -8.74 20.04
N SER A 16 59.88 -8.66 20.96
CA SER A 16 59.08 -7.49 21.39
C SER A 16 58.30 -6.64 20.37
N ASP A 17 56.98 -6.76 20.51
CA ASP A 17 55.99 -5.69 20.63
C ASP A 17 55.96 -4.56 19.59
N VAL A 18 55.00 -4.64 18.68
CA VAL A 18 53.87 -3.68 18.66
C VAL A 18 52.62 -4.45 18.21
N PHE A 19 51.64 -4.57 19.10
CA PHE A 19 50.27 -4.89 18.73
C PHE A 19 49.72 -3.76 17.85
N ALA A 20 49.82 -3.91 16.53
CA ALA A 20 48.83 -3.36 15.63
C ALA A 20 47.81 -4.46 15.39
N THR A 21 46.90 -4.64 16.33
CA THR A 21 45.58 -5.15 15.98
C THR A 21 45.01 -4.15 14.99
N GLU A 22 45.21 -4.41 13.70
CA GLU A 22 44.24 -4.00 12.70
C GLU A 22 42.92 -4.60 13.17
N ILE A 23 42.18 -3.79 13.93
CA ILE A 23 40.73 -3.87 13.96
C ILE A 23 40.37 -3.56 12.52
N SER A 24 40.35 -4.62 11.71
CA SER A 24 39.49 -4.74 10.55
C SER A 24 38.14 -4.20 11.02
N ALA A 25 37.91 -2.93 10.69
CA ALA A 25 36.59 -2.33 10.76
C ALA A 25 35.77 -3.19 9.82
N SER A 26 35.12 -4.22 10.40
CA SER A 26 34.14 -5.06 9.73
C SER A 26 33.28 -4.11 8.92
N LYS A 27 33.42 -4.17 7.59
CA LYS A 27 32.60 -3.42 6.64
C LYS A 27 31.16 -3.81 6.95
N PHE A 28 30.51 -3.02 7.78
CA PHE A 28 29.09 -3.14 8.01
C PHE A 28 28.41 -2.61 6.76
N GLU A 29 28.12 -3.52 5.84
CA GLU A 29 27.52 -3.20 4.55
C GLU A 29 26.01 -3.28 4.72
N VAL A 30 25.34 -2.13 4.81
CA VAL A 30 23.88 -2.10 4.70
C VAL A 30 23.54 -2.39 3.24
N ASP A 31 22.95 -3.54 2.94
CA ASP A 31 22.50 -3.85 1.58
C ASP A 31 21.20 -3.08 1.26
N PRO A 32 21.20 -2.12 0.33
CA PRO A 32 19.99 -1.40 -0.07
C PRO A 32 18.90 -2.34 -0.61
N LYS A 33 19.27 -3.48 -1.19
CA LYS A 33 18.33 -4.47 -1.70
C LYS A 33 17.60 -5.17 -0.57
N GLU A 34 18.28 -5.49 0.52
CA GLU A 34 17.68 -6.07 1.72
C GLU A 34 16.67 -5.10 2.34
N VAL A 35 17.05 -3.83 2.54
CA VAL A 35 16.13 -2.81 3.08
C VAL A 35 14.91 -2.64 2.18
N LYS A 36 15.11 -2.58 0.86
CA LYS A 36 14.00 -2.50 -0.11
C LYS A 36 13.10 -3.72 -0.04
N HIS A 37 13.67 -4.92 0.09
CA HIS A 37 12.91 -6.16 0.26
C HIS A 37 12.05 -6.12 1.54
N LEU A 38 12.66 -5.76 2.68
CA LEU A 38 11.95 -5.61 3.95
C LEU A 38 10.85 -4.54 3.84
N ALA A 39 11.12 -3.38 3.26
CA ALA A 39 10.12 -2.31 3.13
C ALA A 39 8.91 -2.72 2.28
N LEU A 40 9.12 -3.57 1.27
CA LEU A 40 8.06 -4.08 0.41
C LEU A 40 7.20 -5.12 1.12
N ASN A 41 7.83 -6.08 1.81
CA ASN A 41 7.19 -7.30 2.31
C ASN A 41 6.90 -7.29 3.81
N TYR A 42 7.77 -6.67 4.61
CA TYR A 42 7.78 -6.67 6.08
C TYR A 42 8.02 -5.25 6.63
N PRO A 43 7.10 -4.29 6.43
CA PRO A 43 7.35 -2.88 6.70
C PRO A 43 7.67 -2.58 8.17
N THR A 44 7.09 -3.32 9.13
CA THR A 44 7.46 -3.20 10.55
C THR A 44 8.92 -3.57 10.79
N GLN A 45 9.40 -4.66 10.19
CA GLN A 45 10.80 -5.09 10.32
C GLN A 45 11.75 -4.11 9.64
N ALA A 46 11.36 -3.51 8.52
CA ALA A 46 12.14 -2.45 7.86
C ALA A 46 12.31 -1.23 8.77
N VAL A 47 11.25 -0.81 9.47
CA VAL A 47 11.28 0.29 10.44
C VAL A 47 12.17 -0.05 11.64
N GLU A 48 12.07 -1.25 12.19
CA GLU A 48 12.95 -1.72 13.26
C GLU A 48 14.41 -1.80 12.84
N TYR A 49 14.67 -2.26 11.61
CA TYR A 49 16.01 -2.29 11.02
C TYR A 49 16.60 -0.88 10.96
N TYR A 50 15.83 0.11 10.51
CA TYR A 50 16.28 1.50 10.51
C TYR A 50 16.61 2.00 11.91
N LYS A 51 15.71 1.79 12.89
CA LYS A 51 15.91 2.24 14.27
C LYS A 51 17.18 1.66 14.90
N LYS A 52 17.55 0.42 14.55
CA LYS A 52 18.80 -0.22 15.02
C LYS A 52 20.07 0.30 14.34
N ASN A 53 19.95 0.88 13.14
CA ASN A 53 21.09 1.22 12.28
C ASN A 53 21.18 2.71 11.88
N SER A 54 20.32 3.57 12.44
CA SER A 54 20.17 4.97 12.03
C SER A 54 21.50 5.73 12.07
N ALA A 55 22.27 5.60 13.15
CA ALA A 55 23.56 6.28 13.30
C ALA A 55 24.54 6.04 12.14
N LYS A 56 24.54 4.82 11.57
CA LYS A 56 25.39 4.48 10.43
C LYS A 56 24.78 4.96 9.11
N LEU A 57 23.49 4.77 8.93
CA LEU A 57 22.77 5.21 7.73
C LEU A 57 22.90 6.72 7.51
N LEU A 58 22.86 7.51 8.59
CA LEU A 58 22.97 8.97 8.54
C LEU A 58 24.32 9.45 7.99
N GLN A 59 25.37 8.63 8.02
CA GLN A 59 26.68 8.99 7.45
C GLN A 59 26.74 8.79 5.92
N LEU A 60 25.78 8.05 5.32
CA LEU A 60 25.80 7.75 3.89
C LEU A 60 25.35 8.95 3.06
N ASN A 61 26.15 9.35 2.08
CA ASN A 61 25.89 10.47 1.16
C ASN A 61 25.96 10.00 -0.30
N SER A 62 25.12 9.03 -0.65
CA SER A 62 25.10 8.42 -1.98
C SER A 62 23.67 8.24 -2.51
N ALA A 63 23.55 7.88 -3.79
CA ALA A 63 22.28 7.46 -4.37
C ALA A 63 21.67 6.24 -3.65
N GLU A 64 22.51 5.38 -3.06
CA GLU A 64 22.06 4.23 -2.26
C GLU A 64 21.38 4.69 -0.97
N ALA A 65 21.88 5.75 -0.32
CA ALA A 65 21.25 6.35 0.85
C ALA A 65 19.82 6.84 0.53
N LEU A 66 19.63 7.52 -0.61
CA LEU A 66 18.29 7.91 -1.08
C LEU A 66 17.38 6.71 -1.35
N SER A 67 17.91 5.66 -1.98
CA SER A 67 17.17 4.41 -2.21
C SER A 67 16.71 3.76 -0.90
N ILE A 68 17.58 3.73 0.11
CA ILE A 68 17.27 3.22 1.45
C ILE A 68 16.20 4.10 2.12
N TYR A 69 16.41 5.42 2.21
CA TYR A 69 15.48 6.32 2.88
C TYR A 69 14.11 6.38 2.20
N SER A 70 14.05 6.36 0.86
CA SER A 70 12.78 6.30 0.14
C SER A 70 12.03 4.98 0.37
N SER A 71 12.75 3.86 0.46
CA SER A 71 12.16 2.55 0.80
C SER A 71 11.64 2.54 2.25
N LEU A 72 12.41 3.08 3.19
CA LEU A 72 12.02 3.20 4.58
C LEU A 72 10.85 4.17 4.78
N LEU A 73 10.79 5.26 4.03
CA LEU A 73 9.68 6.20 4.05
C LEU A 73 8.39 5.48 3.63
N ALA A 74 8.46 4.63 2.61
CA ALA A 74 7.33 3.81 2.19
C ALA A 74 6.92 2.79 3.27
N ALA A 75 7.88 2.19 3.97
CA ALA A 75 7.62 1.28 5.09
C ALA A 75 6.97 1.99 6.28
N ALA A 76 7.55 3.12 6.72
CA ALA A 76 7.05 3.97 7.79
C ALA A 76 5.62 4.47 7.50
N SER A 77 5.36 4.86 6.25
CA SER A 77 4.01 5.23 5.78
C SER A 77 3.01 4.09 5.93
N LYS A 78 3.39 2.85 5.58
CA LYS A 78 2.49 1.67 5.69
C LYS A 78 2.13 1.35 7.14
N VAL A 79 3.06 1.51 8.08
CA VAL A 79 2.82 1.28 9.51
C VAL A 79 2.34 2.54 10.24
N GLN A 80 2.20 3.66 9.53
CA GLN A 80 1.77 4.96 10.05
C GLN A 80 2.67 5.48 11.20
N ASP A 81 3.98 5.25 11.12
CA ASP A 81 4.97 5.79 12.07
C ASP A 81 5.23 7.27 11.74
N ILE A 82 4.40 8.16 12.30
CA ILE A 82 4.39 9.61 12.02
C ILE A 82 5.76 10.25 12.24
N GLU A 83 6.40 9.95 13.37
CA GLU A 83 7.68 10.56 13.74
C GLU A 83 8.77 10.17 12.73
N LEU A 84 8.81 8.88 12.36
CA LEU A 84 9.78 8.40 11.37
C LEU A 84 9.50 8.91 9.96
N ILE A 85 8.24 9.12 9.56
CA ILE A 85 7.90 9.71 8.26
C ILE A 85 8.46 11.13 8.17
N GLU A 86 8.27 11.95 9.22
CA GLU A 86 8.78 13.32 9.25
C GLU A 86 10.31 13.36 9.26
N GLU A 87 10.94 12.50 10.08
CA GLU A 87 12.39 12.36 10.13
C GLU A 87 12.97 11.98 8.77
N LEU A 88 12.44 10.95 8.11
CA LEU A 88 12.92 10.49 6.80
C LEU A 88 12.70 11.54 5.71
N ALA A 89 11.59 12.30 5.75
CA ALA A 89 11.37 13.40 4.82
C ALA A 89 12.45 14.49 4.99
N GLN A 90 12.84 14.80 6.23
CA GLN A 90 13.94 15.72 6.51
C GLN A 90 15.27 15.18 5.97
N HIS A 91 15.63 13.93 6.26
CA HIS A 91 16.87 13.31 5.77
C HIS A 91 16.95 13.26 4.24
N LEU A 92 15.84 12.95 3.57
CA LEU A 92 15.75 12.95 2.10
C LEU A 92 15.94 14.35 1.49
N SER A 93 15.67 15.40 2.25
CA SER A 93 15.77 16.80 1.82
C SER A 93 17.12 17.46 2.14
N ASP A 94 18.01 16.74 2.84
CA ASP A 94 19.33 17.20 3.26
C ASP A 94 20.22 17.59 2.06
N GLU A 95 20.97 18.68 2.20
CA GLU A 95 21.86 19.21 1.17
C GLU A 95 22.88 18.17 0.68
N ARG A 96 23.34 17.29 1.57
CA ARG A 96 24.28 16.22 1.23
C ARG A 96 23.74 15.22 0.20
N LEU A 97 22.43 15.12 0.04
CA LEU A 97 21.77 14.20 -0.90
C LEU A 97 21.28 14.88 -2.18
N VAL A 98 21.31 16.21 -2.24
CA VAL A 98 20.86 16.99 -3.42
C VAL A 98 21.48 16.50 -4.73
N PRO A 99 22.80 16.23 -4.83
CA PRO A 99 23.42 15.76 -6.07
C PRO A 99 22.83 14.45 -6.62
N TYR A 100 22.18 13.64 -5.77
CA TYR A 100 21.64 12.33 -6.13
C TYR A 100 20.10 12.31 -6.22
N SER A 101 19.43 13.41 -5.89
CA SER A 101 17.99 13.46 -5.59
C SER A 101 17.06 13.39 -6.81
N GLN A 102 17.55 13.80 -7.98
CA GLN A 102 16.71 13.99 -9.18
C GLN A 102 15.96 12.69 -9.60
N PRO A 103 16.61 11.51 -9.68
CA PRO A 103 15.92 10.27 -10.08
C PRO A 103 14.89 9.78 -9.05
N TYR A 104 14.99 10.25 -7.79
CA TYR A 104 14.16 9.79 -6.68
C TYR A 104 13.03 10.76 -6.33
N THR A 105 13.04 11.98 -6.90
CA THR A 105 12.09 13.05 -6.53
C THR A 105 10.64 12.61 -6.71
N PHE A 106 10.29 11.99 -7.85
CA PHE A 106 8.96 11.42 -8.06
C PHE A 106 8.58 10.44 -6.94
N THR A 107 9.46 9.49 -6.64
CA THR A 107 9.21 8.43 -5.66
C THR A 107 8.99 9.00 -4.27
N VAL A 108 9.86 9.91 -3.83
CA VAL A 108 9.78 10.55 -2.51
C VAL A 108 8.47 11.33 -2.37
N VAL A 109 8.18 12.24 -3.30
CA VAL A 109 6.96 13.06 -3.24
C VAL A 109 5.71 12.18 -3.32
N ASN A 110 5.68 11.18 -4.19
CA ASN A 110 4.56 10.25 -4.29
C ASN A 110 4.34 9.46 -2.99
N VAL A 111 5.40 9.02 -2.31
CA VAL A 111 5.29 8.30 -1.04
C VAL A 111 4.82 9.23 0.09
N ILE A 112 5.27 10.49 0.14
CA ILE A 112 4.72 11.49 1.10
C ILE A 112 3.21 11.66 0.89
N GLY A 113 2.74 11.72 -0.36
CA GLY A 113 1.31 11.74 -0.66
C GLY A 113 0.58 10.49 -0.17
N VAL A 114 1.21 9.30 -0.27
CA VAL A 114 0.68 8.06 0.31
C VAL A 114 0.58 8.15 1.84
N ALA A 115 1.60 8.71 2.50
CA ALA A 115 1.62 8.90 3.94
C ALA A 115 0.41 9.75 4.39
N TYR A 116 0.24 10.94 3.80
CA TYR A 116 -0.90 11.81 4.07
C TYR A 116 -2.24 11.11 3.84
N ARG A 117 -2.37 10.35 2.74
CA ARG A 117 -3.62 9.64 2.42
C ARG A 117 -3.94 8.54 3.43
N LEU A 118 -2.94 7.78 3.89
CA LEU A 118 -3.16 6.68 4.85
C LEU A 118 -3.63 7.17 6.22
N ILE A 119 -3.27 8.40 6.58
CA ILE A 119 -3.72 9.06 7.81
C ILE A 119 -4.89 10.04 7.56
N GLY A 120 -5.55 9.95 6.40
CA GLY A 120 -6.74 10.76 6.10
C GLY A 120 -6.50 12.28 5.96
N GLN A 121 -5.26 12.75 5.83
CA GLN A 121 -4.94 14.13 5.44
C GLN A 121 -5.08 14.29 3.92
N LEU A 122 -6.32 14.24 3.44
CA LEU A 122 -6.60 14.10 2.01
C LEU A 122 -6.25 15.36 1.19
N ASP A 123 -6.45 16.56 1.75
CA ASP A 123 -6.03 17.81 1.11
C ASP A 123 -4.53 17.84 0.83
N ASP A 124 -3.72 17.50 1.84
CA ASP A 124 -2.25 17.45 1.73
C ASP A 124 -1.82 16.35 0.75
N ALA A 125 -2.50 15.20 0.75
CA ALA A 125 -2.27 14.13 -0.20
C ALA A 125 -2.54 14.57 -1.64
N ILE A 126 -3.68 15.23 -1.89
CA ILE A 126 -4.07 15.73 -3.22
C ILE A 126 -3.03 16.72 -3.74
N LYS A 127 -2.65 17.72 -2.95
CA LYS A 127 -1.64 18.71 -3.37
C LYS A 127 -0.29 18.04 -3.66
N THR A 128 0.11 17.09 -2.80
CA THR A 128 1.36 16.36 -2.94
C THR A 128 1.37 15.45 -4.18
N TYR A 129 0.28 14.76 -4.48
CA TYR A 129 0.17 13.94 -5.70
C TYR A 129 0.14 14.78 -6.98
N LYS A 130 -0.47 15.98 -6.96
CA LYS A 130 -0.35 16.93 -8.08
C LYS A 130 1.11 17.32 -8.33
N CYS A 131 1.89 17.54 -7.26
CA CYS A 131 3.32 17.78 -7.39
C CYS A 131 4.07 16.54 -7.92
N ALA A 132 3.78 15.33 -7.40
CA ALA A 132 4.39 14.09 -7.90
C ALA A 132 4.13 13.91 -9.41
N LEU A 133 2.93 14.26 -9.88
CA LEU A 133 2.60 14.21 -11.31
C LEU A 133 3.47 15.17 -12.16
N LYS A 134 3.88 16.33 -11.63
CA LYS A 134 4.82 17.23 -12.31
C LYS A 134 6.23 16.66 -12.42
N HIS A 135 6.60 15.80 -11.46
CA HIS A 135 7.92 15.13 -11.40
C HIS A 135 7.97 13.80 -12.15
N SER A 136 6.87 13.30 -12.71
CA SER A 136 6.87 12.03 -13.44
C SER A 136 7.72 12.14 -14.71
N GLN A 137 8.67 11.22 -14.88
CA GLN A 137 9.60 11.20 -16.01
C GLN A 137 9.18 10.21 -17.11
N ASN A 138 8.25 9.30 -16.80
CA ASN A 138 7.77 8.30 -17.73
C ASN A 138 6.28 8.02 -17.56
N ASN A 139 5.72 7.28 -18.51
CA ASN A 139 4.29 6.96 -18.53
C ASN A 139 3.82 6.13 -17.32
N VAL A 140 4.67 5.26 -16.76
CA VAL A 140 4.33 4.43 -15.59
C VAL A 140 4.23 5.29 -14.33
N GLU A 141 5.15 6.24 -14.14
CA GLU A 141 5.11 7.21 -13.05
C GLU A 141 3.90 8.14 -13.17
N LYS A 142 3.64 8.65 -14.38
CA LYS A 142 2.47 9.49 -14.66
C LYS A 142 1.17 8.76 -14.31
N MET A 143 1.05 7.49 -14.71
CA MET A 143 -0.08 6.64 -14.34
C MET A 143 -0.16 6.43 -12.82
N THR A 144 0.96 6.13 -12.16
CA THR A 144 1.02 5.91 -10.72
C THR A 144 0.54 7.14 -9.94
N ALA A 145 1.01 8.34 -10.30
CA ALA A 145 0.56 9.58 -9.69
C ALA A 145 -0.92 9.86 -9.96
N LYS A 146 -1.40 9.65 -11.19
CA LYS A 146 -2.83 9.81 -11.52
C LYS A 146 -3.73 8.87 -10.73
N VAL A 147 -3.36 7.59 -10.62
CA VAL A 147 -4.13 6.61 -9.84
C VAL A 147 -4.17 6.99 -8.37
N ASN A 148 -3.03 7.36 -7.78
CA ASN A 148 -2.97 7.79 -6.39
C ASN A 148 -3.77 9.08 -6.13
N LEU A 149 -3.69 10.04 -7.06
CA LEU A 149 -4.48 11.28 -7.02
C LEU A 149 -5.98 11.00 -7.11
N ALA A 150 -6.40 10.09 -8.00
CA ALA A 150 -7.80 9.67 -8.13
C ALA A 150 -8.31 9.01 -6.84
N ILE A 151 -7.51 8.12 -6.22
CA ILE A 151 -7.86 7.52 -4.93
C ILE A 151 -8.06 8.61 -3.87
N ALA A 152 -7.18 9.61 -3.79
CA ALA A 152 -7.30 10.70 -2.82
C ALA A 152 -8.59 11.50 -3.05
N TYR A 153 -8.89 11.91 -4.29
CA TYR A 153 -10.15 12.59 -4.62
C TYR A 153 -11.39 11.75 -4.29
N ARG A 154 -11.37 10.44 -4.57
CA ARG A 154 -12.50 9.56 -4.20
C ARG A 154 -12.69 9.50 -2.69
N MET A 155 -11.61 9.40 -1.92
CA MET A 155 -11.66 9.37 -0.46
C MET A 155 -12.10 10.72 0.12
N ASP A 156 -11.84 11.81 -0.60
CA ASP A 156 -12.23 13.17 -0.24
C ASP A 156 -13.65 13.53 -0.73
N ASN A 157 -14.50 12.52 -0.95
CA ASN A 157 -15.88 12.68 -1.44
C ASN A 157 -16.00 13.42 -2.79
N GLN A 158 -14.97 13.34 -3.64
CA GLN A 158 -14.96 13.87 -5.01
C GLN A 158 -14.82 12.73 -6.05
N PRO A 159 -15.73 11.73 -6.08
CA PRO A 159 -15.61 10.55 -6.94
C PRO A 159 -15.73 10.87 -8.44
N ALA A 160 -16.41 11.94 -8.83
CA ALA A 160 -16.49 12.37 -10.22
C ALA A 160 -15.12 12.83 -10.77
N ILE A 161 -14.36 13.58 -9.97
CA ILE A 161 -12.99 13.99 -10.32
C ILE A 161 -12.07 12.77 -10.37
N SER A 162 -12.19 11.85 -9.40
CA SER A 162 -11.49 10.55 -9.44
C SER A 162 -11.72 9.83 -10.76
N PHE A 163 -12.98 9.71 -11.18
CA PHE A 163 -13.35 9.06 -12.43
C PHE A 163 -12.73 9.75 -13.65
N GLN A 164 -12.83 11.07 -13.76
CA GLN A 164 -12.22 11.83 -14.85
C GLN A 164 -10.70 11.60 -14.96
N ILE A 165 -10.00 11.58 -13.82
CA ILE A 165 -8.56 11.30 -13.79
C ILE A 165 -8.28 9.88 -14.27
N LEU A 166 -9.06 8.89 -13.83
CA LEU A 166 -8.91 7.49 -14.24
C LEU A 166 -9.20 7.27 -15.74
N GLN A 167 -10.12 8.04 -16.34
CA GLN A 167 -10.36 8.01 -17.78
C GLN A 167 -9.21 8.62 -18.59
N SER A 168 -8.44 9.55 -18.00
CA SER A 168 -7.28 10.15 -18.64
C SER A 168 -6.02 9.28 -18.64
N VAL A 169 -6.07 8.08 -18.04
CA VAL A 169 -4.96 7.14 -18.05
C VAL A 169 -4.95 6.42 -19.39
N ASP A 170 -3.83 6.51 -20.11
CA ASP A 170 -3.62 5.67 -21.29
C ASP A 170 -3.52 4.22 -20.83
N GLU A 171 -4.49 3.44 -21.26
CA GLU A 171 -4.69 2.06 -20.85
C GLU A 171 -3.96 1.06 -21.74
N ALA A 172 -3.52 1.48 -22.93
CA ALA A 172 -2.83 0.65 -23.91
C ALA A 172 -1.38 0.37 -23.49
N ILE A 173 -0.78 1.28 -22.74
CA ILE A 173 0.58 1.15 -22.18
C ILE A 173 0.65 0.23 -20.95
N LEU A 174 -0.50 -0.25 -20.44
CA LEU A 174 -0.58 -1.04 -19.22
C LEU A 174 -0.84 -2.51 -19.54
N ASN A 175 -0.09 -3.38 -18.85
CA ASN A 175 -0.30 -4.82 -18.90
C ASN A 175 -0.32 -5.41 -17.49
N GLY A 176 -0.82 -6.65 -17.42
CA GLY A 176 -0.71 -7.50 -16.25
C GLY A 176 -1.18 -6.84 -14.95
N ARG A 177 -0.36 -6.94 -13.91
CA ARG A 177 -0.61 -6.38 -12.58
C ARG A 177 -0.95 -4.89 -12.59
N ARG A 178 -0.33 -4.09 -13.46
CA ARG A 178 -0.55 -2.63 -13.51
C ARG A 178 -1.94 -2.30 -14.04
N LYS A 179 -2.33 -2.97 -15.13
CA LYS A 179 -3.68 -2.89 -15.69
C LYS A 179 -4.73 -3.34 -14.68
N ALA A 180 -4.49 -4.47 -14.00
CA ALA A 180 -5.36 -4.95 -12.93
C ALA A 180 -5.53 -3.92 -11.79
N GLY A 181 -4.44 -3.29 -11.35
CA GLY A 181 -4.48 -2.26 -10.31
C GLY A 181 -5.33 -1.05 -10.69
N LEU A 182 -5.21 -0.55 -11.93
CA LEU A 182 -6.07 0.52 -12.45
C LEU A 182 -7.56 0.11 -12.41
N LEU A 183 -7.86 -1.10 -12.89
CA LEU A 183 -9.23 -1.62 -12.94
C LEU A 183 -9.85 -1.76 -11.54
N VAL A 184 -9.07 -2.18 -10.53
CA VAL A 184 -9.53 -2.19 -9.13
C VAL A 184 -9.96 -0.79 -8.68
N VAL A 185 -9.18 0.24 -9.01
CA VAL A 185 -9.48 1.62 -8.61
C VAL A 185 -10.68 2.17 -9.38
N LYS A 186 -10.84 1.82 -10.67
CA LYS A 186 -12.05 2.12 -11.45
C LYS A 186 -13.28 1.45 -10.84
N GLY A 187 -13.21 0.17 -10.49
CA GLY A 187 -14.29 -0.56 -9.82
C GLY A 187 -14.68 0.08 -8.49
N ASN A 188 -13.70 0.37 -7.63
CA ASN A 188 -13.95 1.05 -6.35
C ASN A 188 -14.57 2.46 -6.55
N THR A 189 -14.22 3.18 -7.61
CA THR A 189 -14.80 4.49 -7.93
C THR A 189 -16.22 4.35 -8.45
N ALA A 190 -16.48 3.37 -9.31
CA ALA A 190 -17.80 3.08 -9.86
C ALA A 190 -18.81 2.72 -8.76
N ILE A 191 -18.40 1.96 -7.74
CA ILE A 191 -19.21 1.71 -6.53
C ILE A 191 -19.67 3.03 -5.90
N VAL A 192 -18.75 3.94 -5.59
CA VAL A 192 -19.11 5.23 -4.95
C VAL A 192 -20.01 6.10 -5.83
N LEU A 193 -19.91 5.95 -7.16
CA LEU A 193 -20.77 6.65 -8.13
C LEU A 193 -22.15 5.97 -8.32
N GLY A 194 -22.40 4.82 -7.68
CA GLY A 194 -23.63 4.06 -7.88
C GLY A 194 -23.66 3.26 -9.19
N ASP A 195 -22.55 3.16 -9.91
CA ASP A 195 -22.42 2.35 -11.13
C ASP A 195 -21.84 0.97 -10.79
N SER A 196 -22.62 0.20 -10.04
CA SER A 196 -22.18 -1.12 -9.59
C SER A 196 -22.12 -2.15 -10.73
N LYS A 197 -22.81 -1.90 -11.86
CA LYS A 197 -22.67 -2.69 -13.09
C LYS A 197 -21.24 -2.61 -13.63
N SER A 198 -20.72 -1.41 -13.87
CA SER A 198 -19.34 -1.26 -14.34
C SER A 198 -18.33 -1.69 -13.26
N ALA A 199 -18.65 -1.52 -11.98
CA ALA A 199 -17.80 -2.05 -10.91
C ALA A 199 -17.57 -3.57 -11.03
N VAL A 200 -18.64 -4.34 -11.26
CA VAL A 200 -18.57 -5.79 -11.50
C VAL A 200 -17.66 -6.10 -12.70
N GLU A 201 -17.85 -5.41 -13.83
CA GLU A 201 -17.05 -5.61 -15.05
C GLU A 201 -15.56 -5.34 -14.79
N TYR A 202 -15.24 -4.22 -14.11
CA TYR A 202 -13.87 -3.87 -13.77
C TYR A 202 -13.22 -4.89 -12.83
N PHE A 203 -13.91 -5.38 -11.80
CA PHE A 203 -13.34 -6.36 -10.90
C PHE A 203 -13.14 -7.74 -11.55
N ILE A 204 -14.03 -8.16 -12.46
CA ILE A 204 -13.84 -9.37 -13.26
C ILE A 204 -12.58 -9.26 -14.12
N ALA A 205 -12.43 -8.15 -14.85
CA ALA A 205 -11.27 -7.90 -15.70
C ALA A 205 -9.97 -7.82 -14.86
N ALA A 206 -9.98 -7.11 -13.74
CA ALA A 206 -8.84 -7.03 -12.82
C ALA A 206 -8.40 -8.40 -12.32
N ARG A 207 -9.37 -9.26 -11.95
CA ARG A 207 -9.09 -10.63 -11.51
C ARG A 207 -8.42 -11.45 -12.61
N GLN A 208 -8.89 -11.33 -13.86
CA GLN A 208 -8.30 -12.05 -14.99
C GLN A 208 -6.84 -11.65 -15.20
N TYR A 209 -6.54 -10.35 -15.22
CA TYR A 209 -5.15 -9.86 -15.33
C TYR A 209 -4.26 -10.33 -14.18
N TYR A 210 -4.76 -10.36 -12.93
CA TYR A 210 -3.98 -10.91 -11.82
C TYR A 210 -3.70 -12.41 -11.98
N LEU A 211 -4.64 -13.19 -12.49
CA LEU A 211 -4.43 -14.63 -12.71
C LEU A 211 -3.46 -14.91 -13.85
N MET A 212 -3.53 -14.15 -14.95
CA MET A 212 -2.59 -14.25 -16.07
C MET A 212 -1.13 -14.04 -15.62
N ASP A 213 -0.92 -13.18 -14.62
CA ASP A 213 0.41 -12.88 -14.05
C ASP A 213 0.77 -13.72 -12.81
N ASN A 214 0.02 -14.79 -12.49
CA ASN A 214 0.21 -15.63 -11.30
C ASN A 214 0.13 -14.86 -9.96
N HIS A 215 -0.56 -13.71 -9.92
CA HIS A 215 -0.81 -12.94 -8.71
C HIS A 215 -2.05 -13.42 -7.95
N HIS A 216 -2.04 -14.68 -7.52
CA HIS A 216 -3.18 -15.33 -6.87
C HIS A 216 -3.71 -14.56 -5.66
N ARG A 217 -2.83 -14.04 -4.80
CA ARG A 217 -3.25 -13.21 -3.65
C ARG A 217 -4.08 -12.00 -4.08
N ASN A 218 -3.66 -11.29 -5.11
CA ASN A 218 -4.39 -10.12 -5.61
C ASN A 218 -5.70 -10.53 -6.28
N ALA A 219 -5.71 -11.65 -7.01
CA ALA A 219 -6.93 -12.22 -7.58
C ALA A 219 -7.97 -12.60 -6.51
N THR A 220 -7.53 -13.22 -5.41
CA THR A 220 -8.38 -13.54 -4.24
C THR A 220 -8.96 -12.26 -3.63
N ARG A 221 -8.13 -11.25 -3.37
CA ARG A 221 -8.60 -9.99 -2.76
C ARG A 221 -9.57 -9.20 -3.64
N VAL A 222 -9.31 -9.08 -4.95
CA VAL A 222 -10.26 -8.41 -5.84
C VAL A 222 -11.56 -9.20 -6.01
N THR A 223 -11.52 -10.54 -5.84
CA THR A 223 -12.73 -11.36 -5.84
C THR A 223 -13.65 -10.96 -4.68
N VAL A 224 -13.11 -10.62 -3.51
CA VAL A 224 -13.93 -10.11 -2.39
C VAL A 224 -14.62 -8.78 -2.75
N ASN A 225 -13.95 -7.87 -3.45
CA ASN A 225 -14.57 -6.64 -3.94
C ASN A 225 -15.67 -6.93 -4.98
N LEU A 226 -15.43 -7.89 -5.88
CA LEU A 226 -16.41 -8.37 -6.86
C LEU A 226 -17.66 -8.92 -6.18
N LEU A 227 -17.50 -9.69 -5.10
CA LEU A 227 -18.64 -10.23 -4.34
C LEU A 227 -19.49 -9.11 -3.75
N GLY A 228 -18.87 -8.08 -3.17
CA GLY A 228 -19.59 -6.88 -2.71
C GLY A 228 -20.36 -6.18 -3.84
N ALA A 229 -19.70 -5.95 -4.98
CA ALA A 229 -20.32 -5.34 -6.15
C ALA A 229 -21.50 -6.19 -6.69
N ALA A 230 -21.37 -7.52 -6.68
CA ALA A 230 -22.42 -8.44 -7.11
C ALA A 230 -23.66 -8.35 -6.20
N LEU A 231 -23.48 -8.22 -4.88
CA LEU A 231 -24.61 -8.03 -3.95
C LEU A 231 -25.28 -6.66 -4.13
N ILE A 232 -24.51 -5.59 -4.37
CA ILE A 232 -25.07 -4.26 -4.69
C ILE A 232 -25.91 -4.33 -5.97
N GLU A 233 -25.41 -5.01 -7.01
CA GLU A 233 -26.14 -5.27 -8.26
C GLU A 233 -27.27 -6.31 -8.13
N ARG A 234 -27.50 -6.86 -6.94
CA ARG A 234 -28.45 -7.97 -6.68
C ARG A 234 -28.24 -9.20 -7.59
N LYS A 235 -27.01 -9.44 -8.05
CA LYS A 235 -26.62 -10.59 -8.88
C LYS A 235 -26.19 -11.77 -8.00
N VAL A 236 -27.14 -12.38 -7.29
CA VAL A 236 -26.87 -13.47 -6.34
C VAL A 236 -26.19 -14.68 -7.02
N ALA A 237 -26.59 -15.06 -8.23
CA ALA A 237 -25.94 -16.15 -8.96
C ALA A 237 -24.46 -15.86 -9.29
N LEU A 238 -24.12 -14.58 -9.55
CA LEU A 238 -22.73 -14.17 -9.76
C LEU A 238 -21.94 -14.24 -8.46
N TYR A 239 -22.55 -13.81 -7.35
CA TYR A 239 -21.98 -13.94 -6.01
C TYR A 239 -21.63 -15.41 -5.72
N GLU A 240 -22.60 -16.32 -5.83
CA GLU A 240 -22.44 -17.74 -5.55
C GLU A 240 -21.29 -18.35 -6.38
N ASN A 241 -21.27 -18.09 -7.70
CA ASN A 241 -20.22 -18.59 -8.60
C ASN A 241 -18.80 -18.14 -8.18
N TYR A 242 -18.61 -16.85 -7.87
CA TYR A 242 -17.30 -16.36 -7.47
C TYR A 242 -16.95 -16.71 -6.02
N ARG A 243 -17.95 -16.91 -5.16
CA ARG A 243 -17.76 -17.33 -3.77
C ARG A 243 -17.24 -18.76 -3.71
N GLU A 244 -17.73 -19.65 -4.56
CA GLU A 244 -17.21 -21.01 -4.73
C GLU A 244 -15.73 -21.00 -5.16
N LYS A 245 -15.40 -20.22 -6.20
CA LYS A 245 -14.01 -20.07 -6.68
C LYS A 245 -13.05 -19.54 -5.63
N LEU A 246 -13.56 -18.83 -4.63
CA LEU A 246 -12.76 -18.24 -3.56
C LEU A 246 -12.42 -19.25 -2.44
N ARG A 247 -13.28 -20.25 -2.18
CA ARG A 247 -13.18 -21.18 -1.03
C ARG A 247 -11.81 -21.82 -0.87
N ALA A 248 -11.20 -22.28 -1.97
CA ALA A 248 -9.91 -22.95 -1.93
C ALA A 248 -8.72 -22.04 -1.56
N THR A 249 -8.90 -20.72 -1.57
CA THR A 249 -7.80 -19.75 -1.43
C THR A 249 -8.02 -18.70 -0.34
N SER A 250 -9.21 -18.67 0.28
CA SER A 250 -9.59 -17.62 1.24
C SER A 250 -8.67 -17.61 2.45
N ASP A 251 -8.36 -18.79 3.01
CA ASP A 251 -7.61 -18.88 4.26
C ASP A 251 -6.13 -18.54 4.07
N THR A 252 -5.58 -18.84 2.89
CA THR A 252 -4.18 -18.60 2.55
C THR A 252 -3.86 -17.13 2.26
N TYR A 253 -4.75 -16.42 1.57
CA TYR A 253 -4.40 -15.13 0.95
C TYR A 253 -5.14 -13.92 1.50
N LEU A 254 -6.25 -14.11 2.22
CA LEU A 254 -7.01 -12.99 2.78
C LEU A 254 -6.43 -12.55 4.13
N PRO A 255 -6.16 -11.25 4.33
CA PRO A 255 -5.95 -10.72 5.67
C PRO A 255 -7.26 -10.80 6.49
N GLU A 256 -7.15 -10.69 7.81
CA GLU A 256 -8.31 -10.78 8.72
C GLU A 256 -9.43 -9.80 8.38
N SER A 257 -9.11 -8.55 7.99
CA SER A 257 -10.12 -7.57 7.54
C SER A 257 -10.98 -8.10 6.39
N ASP A 258 -10.34 -8.73 5.40
CA ASP A 258 -11.01 -9.23 4.20
C ASP A 258 -11.83 -10.49 4.55
N LYS A 259 -11.38 -11.30 5.52
CA LYS A 259 -12.15 -12.46 6.04
C LYS A 259 -13.41 -12.04 6.78
N HIS A 260 -13.32 -11.01 7.63
CA HIS A 260 -14.49 -10.45 8.32
C HIS A 260 -15.51 -9.89 7.34
N TYR A 261 -15.04 -9.15 6.33
CA TYR A 261 -15.93 -8.65 5.29
C TYR A 261 -16.54 -9.77 4.45
N LEU A 262 -15.76 -10.80 4.07
CA LEU A 262 -16.29 -11.96 3.36
C LEU A 262 -17.39 -12.68 4.16
N LYS A 263 -17.18 -12.88 5.46
CA LYS A 263 -18.19 -13.47 6.35
C LYS A 263 -19.45 -12.60 6.42
N TRP A 264 -19.30 -11.28 6.48
CA TRP A 264 -20.42 -10.36 6.42
C TRP A 264 -21.17 -10.47 5.09
N LEU A 265 -20.46 -10.54 3.96
CA LEU A 265 -21.06 -10.75 2.63
C LEU A 265 -21.81 -12.09 2.54
N ASP A 266 -21.30 -13.16 3.15
CA ASP A 266 -22.00 -14.47 3.19
C ASP A 266 -23.35 -14.36 3.89
N LEU A 267 -23.41 -13.66 5.04
CA LEU A 267 -24.67 -13.39 5.74
C LEU A 267 -25.59 -12.47 4.91
N MET A 268 -25.02 -11.42 4.32
CA MET A 268 -25.76 -10.47 3.50
C MET A 268 -26.33 -11.10 2.23
N SER A 269 -25.67 -12.10 1.64
CA SER A 269 -26.15 -12.76 0.41
C SER A 269 -27.56 -13.33 0.59
N GLN A 270 -27.84 -13.92 1.75
CA GLN A 270 -29.16 -14.44 2.08
C GLN A 270 -30.17 -13.31 2.30
N SER A 271 -29.77 -12.24 3.01
CA SER A 271 -30.62 -11.07 3.23
C SER A 271 -30.96 -10.31 1.95
N VAL A 272 -30.03 -10.22 1.01
CA VAL A 272 -30.27 -9.64 -0.33
C VAL A 272 -31.23 -10.53 -1.12
N LYS A 273 -31.08 -11.85 -1.05
CA LYS A 273 -31.97 -12.82 -1.71
C LYS A 273 -33.39 -12.79 -1.16
N SER A 274 -33.57 -12.69 0.15
CA SER A 274 -34.88 -12.63 0.81
C SER A 274 -35.46 -11.22 0.91
N ASN A 275 -34.66 -10.18 0.59
CA ASN A 275 -34.98 -8.77 0.78
C ASN A 275 -35.32 -8.41 2.24
N VAL A 276 -34.72 -9.12 3.20
CA VAL A 276 -34.95 -8.95 4.65
C VAL A 276 -33.62 -9.07 5.42
N ILE A 277 -33.35 -8.11 6.32
CA ILE A 277 -32.22 -8.21 7.25
C ILE A 277 -32.54 -9.23 8.33
N SER A 278 -31.71 -10.27 8.43
CA SER A 278 -31.80 -11.24 9.51
C SER A 278 -31.21 -10.69 10.82
N GLU A 279 -31.66 -11.24 11.95
CA GLU A 279 -31.07 -10.90 13.25
C GLU A 279 -29.56 -11.19 13.29
N GLN A 280 -29.11 -12.26 12.62
CA GLN A 280 -27.69 -12.59 12.49
C GLN A 280 -26.90 -11.50 11.76
N VAL A 281 -27.44 -10.96 10.66
CA VAL A 281 -26.84 -9.84 9.94
C VAL A 281 -26.77 -8.61 10.82
N ALA A 282 -27.84 -8.24 11.50
CA ALA A 282 -27.88 -7.08 12.39
C ALA A 282 -26.84 -7.21 13.51
N ASN A 283 -26.82 -8.36 14.20
CA ASN A 283 -25.86 -8.65 15.27
C ASN A 283 -24.41 -8.65 14.79
N TYR A 284 -24.13 -9.24 13.62
CA TYR A 284 -22.78 -9.24 13.07
C TYR A 284 -22.34 -7.83 12.69
N THR A 285 -23.22 -7.08 12.01
CA THR A 285 -22.95 -5.71 11.56
C THR A 285 -22.63 -4.81 12.76
N ASN A 286 -23.49 -4.80 13.79
CA ASN A 286 -23.28 -3.99 15.00
C ASN A 286 -21.95 -4.30 15.70
N ARG A 287 -21.54 -5.58 15.75
CA ARG A 287 -20.28 -5.98 16.40
C ARG A 287 -19.03 -5.66 15.58
N HIS A 288 -19.13 -5.59 14.25
CA HIS A 288 -17.97 -5.51 13.37
C HIS A 288 -17.94 -4.25 12.49
N VAL A 289 -18.92 -3.35 12.60
CA VAL A 289 -19.00 -2.16 11.72
C VAL A 289 -17.70 -1.38 11.70
N ASP A 290 -17.12 -1.07 12.86
CA ASP A 290 -15.83 -0.37 12.95
C ASP A 290 -14.70 -1.06 12.18
N LEU A 291 -14.64 -2.40 12.25
CA LEU A 291 -13.64 -3.19 11.55
C LEU A 291 -13.87 -3.18 10.04
N LEU A 292 -15.14 -3.30 9.60
CA LEU A 292 -15.51 -3.23 8.19
C LEU A 292 -15.18 -1.86 7.58
N LEU A 293 -15.52 -0.79 8.28
CA LEU A 293 -15.23 0.58 7.84
C LEU A 293 -13.72 0.83 7.78
N LYS A 294 -12.97 0.48 8.84
CA LYS A 294 -11.49 0.61 8.88
C LYS A 294 -10.79 -0.29 7.85
N GLY A 295 -11.39 -1.43 7.50
CA GLY A 295 -10.93 -2.31 6.43
C GLY A 295 -11.08 -1.72 5.02
N GLY A 296 -11.70 -0.54 4.88
CA GLY A 296 -11.92 0.13 3.60
C GLY A 296 -13.20 -0.29 2.88
N TYR A 297 -14.13 -0.94 3.57
CA TYR A 297 -15.39 -1.45 3.00
C TYR A 297 -16.60 -0.54 3.27
N GLU A 298 -16.38 0.68 3.75
CA GLU A 298 -17.46 1.62 4.09
C GLU A 298 -18.49 1.80 2.98
N ASN A 299 -18.05 2.17 1.77
CA ASN A 299 -18.96 2.44 0.66
C ASN A 299 -19.80 1.22 0.26
N PRO A 300 -19.22 0.03 -0.03
CA PRO A 300 -20.03 -1.11 -0.38
C PRO A 300 -20.94 -1.59 0.77
N VAL A 301 -20.49 -1.49 2.03
CA VAL A 301 -21.35 -1.82 3.20
C VAL A 301 -22.56 -0.89 3.27
N ARG A 302 -22.34 0.44 3.15
CA ARG A 302 -23.41 1.44 3.12
C ARG A 302 -24.41 1.17 2.00
N MET A 303 -23.92 0.91 0.78
CA MET A 303 -24.80 0.68 -0.38
C MET A 303 -25.65 -0.58 -0.26
N ILE A 304 -25.07 -1.68 0.21
CA ILE A 304 -25.82 -2.92 0.42
C ILE A 304 -26.90 -2.73 1.48
N LEU A 305 -26.57 -2.11 2.62
CA LEU A 305 -27.54 -1.85 3.69
C LEU A 305 -28.63 -0.86 3.24
N LYS A 306 -28.28 0.18 2.49
CA LYS A 306 -29.23 1.10 1.86
C LYS A 306 -30.23 0.38 0.96
N SER A 307 -29.77 -0.59 0.17
CA SER A 307 -30.65 -1.37 -0.70
C SER A 307 -31.72 -2.20 0.05
N LEU A 308 -31.57 -2.35 1.37
CA LEU A 308 -32.47 -3.07 2.27
C LEU A 308 -33.07 -2.16 3.36
N ASN A 309 -32.97 -0.83 3.23
CA ASN A 309 -33.42 0.16 4.21
C ASN A 309 -32.82 -0.06 5.62
N ALA A 310 -31.56 -0.49 5.69
CA ALA A 310 -30.89 -0.92 6.91
C ALA A 310 -29.70 -0.02 7.30
N GLU A 311 -29.65 1.21 6.80
CA GLU A 311 -28.56 2.16 7.05
C GLU A 311 -28.41 2.54 8.53
N PHE A 312 -29.47 2.37 9.33
CA PHE A 312 -29.46 2.58 10.78
C PHE A 312 -28.47 1.65 11.52
N LEU A 313 -28.02 0.55 10.90
CA LEU A 313 -26.99 -0.33 11.45
C LEU A 313 -25.57 0.24 11.33
N ILE A 314 -25.40 1.35 10.62
CA ILE A 314 -24.14 2.08 10.54
C ILE A 314 -24.30 3.39 11.33
N PRO A 315 -23.32 3.77 12.16
CA PRO A 315 -23.29 5.09 12.76
C PRO A 315 -23.46 6.21 11.71
N GLN A 316 -24.35 7.16 12.00
CA GLN A 316 -24.73 8.30 11.13
C GLN A 316 -23.54 9.24 10.84
N GLU A 317 -22.52 9.22 11.70
CA GLU A 317 -21.26 9.91 11.45
C GLU A 317 -20.11 8.91 11.50
N PRO A 318 -19.09 9.04 10.64
CA PRO A 318 -17.81 8.47 10.99
C PRO A 318 -17.46 9.13 12.32
N THR A 319 -17.16 8.33 13.33
CA THR A 319 -16.26 8.81 14.37
C THR A 319 -14.97 9.17 13.62
N LYS A 320 -14.85 10.43 13.19
CA LYS A 320 -13.57 11.10 13.03
C LYS A 320 -13.00 11.14 14.43
N ARG A 321 -12.62 9.98 14.98
CA ARG A 321 -11.68 9.94 16.08
C ARG A 321 -10.50 10.72 15.52
N PRO A 322 -10.13 11.85 16.14
CA PRO A 322 -8.93 12.53 15.71
C PRO A 322 -7.85 11.47 15.68
N LEU A 323 -7.22 11.29 14.52
CA LEU A 323 -5.93 10.61 14.51
C LEU A 323 -5.09 11.44 15.47
N ASN A 324 -4.79 10.86 16.64
CA ASN A 324 -4.16 11.58 17.75
C ASN A 324 -2.79 12.17 17.35
N LYS A 325 -2.27 11.81 16.18
CA LYS A 325 -1.10 12.42 15.55
C LYS A 325 -1.39 12.68 14.07
N LYS A 326 -1.18 13.92 13.62
CA LYS A 326 -1.17 14.35 12.22
C LYS A 326 0.27 14.50 11.76
N LEU A 327 0.54 14.22 10.49
CA LEU A 327 1.78 14.66 9.86
C LEU A 327 1.76 16.18 9.74
N ARG A 328 2.92 16.81 9.92
CA ARG A 328 3.12 18.23 9.57
C ARG A 328 2.65 18.49 8.15
N ALA A 329 2.04 19.64 7.93
CA ALA A 329 1.74 20.10 6.58
C ALA A 329 3.05 20.31 5.80
N ASN A 330 2.96 20.24 4.47
CA ASN A 330 4.03 20.65 3.57
C ASN A 330 5.36 19.86 3.69
N LEU A 331 5.31 18.58 4.08
CA LEU A 331 6.50 17.70 4.12
C LEU A 331 7.20 17.59 2.76
N ALA A 332 6.46 17.71 1.66
CA ALA A 332 7.03 17.68 0.31
C ALA A 332 7.50 19.05 -0.21
N LYS A 333 7.44 20.13 0.59
CA LYS A 333 7.73 21.51 0.13
C LYS A 333 9.11 21.68 -0.49
N ARG A 334 10.12 20.93 -0.04
CA ARG A 334 11.46 21.00 -0.64
C ARG A 334 11.46 20.66 -2.13
N TRP A 335 10.56 19.78 -2.57
CA TRP A 335 10.43 19.35 -3.96
C TRP A 335 9.26 20.01 -4.69
N CYS A 336 8.41 20.75 -3.99
CA CYS A 336 7.15 21.27 -4.52
C CYS A 336 7.04 22.77 -4.23
N GLN A 337 7.29 23.60 -5.23
CA GLN A 337 7.30 25.06 -5.10
C GLN A 337 5.91 25.65 -4.78
N ASP A 338 4.83 24.92 -5.07
CA ASP A 338 3.44 25.35 -4.92
C ASP A 338 2.73 24.81 -3.66
N LEU A 339 3.48 24.27 -2.67
CA LEU A 339 2.94 23.70 -1.42
C LEU A 339 3.01 24.64 -0.20
#